data_AF-A0A2V5RX40-F1
#
_entry.id   AF-A0A2V5RX40-F1
#
_cell.length_a   1.000
_cell.length_b   1.000
_cell.length_c   1.000
_cell.angle_alpha   90.00
_cell.angle_beta   90.00
_cell.angle_gamma   90.00
#
_symmetry.space_group_name_H-M   'P 1'
#
loop_
_entity.id
_entity.type
_entity.pdbx_description
1 polymer ?
#
loop_
_entity_poly.entity_id
_entity_poly.type
_entity_poly.pdbx_seq_one_letter_code
_entity_poly.pdbx_strand_id
1 'polypeptide(L)' 'MAELPKRYDPNSVEPKWYRRWMDDRDFVANSKSSKPPFSIVMPPPNITGVLTLGHVLNDTIQDILSRRARMQG' A
#
# COMPACT_ATOMS: atom_id res chain seq x y z
N MET A 1 19.84 -13.77 19.50
CA MET A 1 18.84 -12.85 18.92
C MET A 1 19.58 -11.64 18.38
N ALA A 2 19.26 -11.15 17.19
CA ALA A 2 19.82 -9.89 16.72
C ALA A 2 19.32 -8.76 17.63
N GLU A 3 20.24 -7.92 18.14
CA GLU A 3 19.85 -6.74 18.90
C GLU A 3 19.11 -5.75 17.98
N LEU A 4 18.00 -5.21 18.47
CA LEU A 4 17.27 -4.16 17.76
C LEU A 4 18.05 -2.85 17.89
N PRO A 5 18.25 -2.10 16.78
CA PRO A 5 18.91 -0.82 16.85
C PRO A 5 18.10 0.16 17.72
N LYS A 6 18.82 1.02 18.44
CA LYS A 6 18.19 2.04 19.32
C LYS A 6 17.33 3.06 18.56
N ARG A 7 17.51 3.17 17.23
CA ARG A 7 16.78 4.08 16.36
C ARG A 7 16.28 3.33 15.13
N TYR A 8 15.06 3.66 14.72
CA TYR A 8 14.48 3.19 13.48
C TYR A 8 15.08 3.96 12.29
N ASP A 9 15.47 3.23 11.24
CA ASP A 9 15.87 3.80 9.95
C ASP A 9 14.92 3.30 8.85
N PRO A 10 14.00 4.16 8.36
CA PRO A 10 13.07 3.79 7.30
C PRO A 10 13.76 3.35 6.01
N ASN A 11 14.93 3.94 5.68
CA ASN A 11 15.64 3.64 4.43
C ASN A 11 16.11 2.18 4.36
N SER A 12 16.40 1.58 5.51
CA SER A 12 16.78 0.17 5.62
C SER A 12 15.60 -0.79 5.53
N VAL A 13 14.36 -0.31 5.72
CA VAL A 13 13.16 -1.15 5.89
C VAL A 13 12.18 -1.03 4.73
N GLU A 14 11.86 0.19 4.29
CA GLU A 14 10.83 0.45 3.28
C GLU A 14 11.11 -0.23 1.93
N PRO A 15 12.32 -0.13 1.34
CA PRO A 15 12.60 -0.75 0.03
C PRO A 15 12.48 -2.28 0.07
N LYS A 16 12.86 -2.90 1.19
CA LYS A 16 12.76 -4.36 1.38
C LYS A 16 11.30 -4.81 1.34
N TRP A 17 10.42 -4.14 2.08
CA TRP A 17 8.99 -4.51 2.13
C TRP A 17 8.28 -4.21 0.83
N TYR A 18 8.55 -3.06 0.22
CA TYR A 18 7.98 -2.72 -1.08
C TYR A 18 8.31 -3.79 -2.13
N ARG A 19 9.58 -4.19 -2.21
CA ARG A 19 10.01 -5.27 -3.12
C ARG A 19 9.32 -6.59 -2.81
N ARG A 20 9.22 -6.97 -1.53
CA ARG A 20 8.54 -8.21 -1.12
C ARG A 20 7.08 -8.25 -1.59
N TRP A 21 6.32 -7.17 -1.37
CA TRP A 21 4.91 -7.11 -1.77
C TRP A 21 4.72 -7.16 -3.29
N MET A 22 5.65 -6.54 -4.03
CA MET A 22 5.66 -6.59 -5.50
C MET A 22 5.95 -8.00 -6.02
N ASP A 23 7.00 -8.65 -5.48
CA ASP A 23 7.41 -10.00 -5.88
C ASP A 23 6.31 -11.04 -5.58
N ASP A 24 5.61 -10.90 -4.45
CA ASP A 24 4.46 -11.75 -4.08
C ASP A 24 3.17 -11.44 -4.80
N ARG A 25 3.11 -10.29 -5.49
CA ARG A 25 1.87 -9.77 -6.07
C ARG A 25 0.79 -9.60 -5.02
N ASP A 26 1.17 -9.19 -3.80
CA ASP A 26 0.29 -9.18 -2.63
C ASP A 26 -0.99 -8.39 -2.88
N PHE A 27 -0.95 -7.30 -3.64
CA PHE A 27 -2.10 -6.43 -3.87
C PHE A 27 -2.88 -6.72 -5.17
N VAL A 28 -2.58 -7.84 -5.86
CA VAL A 28 -3.35 -8.25 -7.04
C VAL A 28 -4.66 -8.88 -6.61
N ALA A 29 -5.77 -8.24 -6.96
CA ALA A 29 -7.11 -8.76 -6.69
C ALA A 29 -7.43 -10.00 -7.54
N ASN A 30 -8.07 -11.00 -6.92
CA ASN A 30 -8.56 -12.19 -7.62
C ASN A 30 -10.07 -12.06 -7.89
N SER A 31 -10.45 -11.91 -9.16
CA SER A 31 -11.85 -11.78 -9.59
C SER A 31 -12.69 -13.05 -9.38
N LYS A 32 -12.05 -14.20 -9.14
CA LYS A 32 -12.72 -15.49 -8.85
C LYS A 32 -12.87 -15.74 -7.35
N SER A 33 -12.42 -14.83 -6.49
CA SER A 33 -12.56 -14.97 -5.04
C SER A 33 -14.05 -14.95 -4.64
N SER A 34 -14.44 -15.86 -3.75
CA SER A 34 -15.79 -15.86 -3.15
C SER A 34 -15.91 -14.92 -1.94
N LYS A 35 -14.83 -14.26 -1.54
CA LYS A 35 -14.80 -13.32 -0.42
C LYS A 35 -15.52 -12.00 -0.79
N PRO A 36 -16.11 -11.28 0.17
CA PRO A 36 -16.72 -9.99 -0.09
C PRO A 36 -15.72 -9.01 -0.74
N PRO A 37 -16.03 -8.44 -1.91
CA PRO A 37 -15.13 -7.49 -2.54
C PRO A 37 -15.20 -6.13 -1.84
N PHE A 38 -14.05 -5.46 -1.76
CA PHE A 38 -13.94 -4.06 -1.40
C PHE A 38 -13.22 -3.33 -2.54
N SER A 39 -13.77 -2.20 -2.98
CA SER A 39 -13.23 -1.44 -4.12
C SER A 39 -13.30 0.05 -3.84
N ILE A 40 -12.24 0.77 -4.17
CA ILE A 40 -12.15 2.23 -4.14
C ILE A 40 -11.73 2.69 -5.53
N VAL A 41 -12.43 3.68 -6.08
CA VAL A 41 -12.08 4.28 -7.37
C VAL A 41 -10.95 5.28 -7.13
N MET A 42 -9.77 4.99 -7.68
CA MET A 42 -8.71 5.99 -7.83
C MET A 42 -8.98 6.76 -9.13
N PRO A 43 -9.17 8.09 -9.09
CA PRO A 43 -9.32 8.86 -10.32
C PRO A 43 -8.04 8.69 -11.16
N PRO A 44 -8.14 8.51 -12.49
CA PRO A 44 -6.96 8.41 -13.34
C PRO A 44 -6.11 9.66 -13.13
N PRO A 45 -4.79 9.54 -12.90
CA PRO A 45 -3.97 10.70 -12.65
C PRO A 45 -4.01 11.59 -13.90
N ASN A 46 -4.44 12.84 -13.73
CA ASN A 46 -4.20 13.88 -14.74
C ASN A 46 -2.70 14.20 -14.66
N ILE A 47 -1.89 13.48 -15.43
CA ILE A 47 -0.43 13.61 -15.40
C ILE A 47 -0.03 14.93 -16.07
N THR A 48 0.02 16.00 -15.29
CA THR A 48 0.55 17.31 -15.74
C THR A 48 1.74 17.81 -14.91
N GLY A 49 2.21 17.04 -13.92
CA GLY A 49 3.33 17.46 -13.05
C GLY A 49 3.71 16.46 -11.95
N VAL A 50 4.32 16.97 -10.89
CA VAL A 50 4.81 16.21 -9.72
C VAL A 50 3.70 16.01 -8.69
N LEU A 51 3.75 14.91 -7.94
CA LEU A 51 2.86 14.67 -6.81
C LEU A 51 3.04 15.72 -5.72
N THR A 52 1.92 16.28 -5.28
CA THR A 52 1.83 17.22 -4.15
C THR A 52 1.41 16.51 -2.87
N LEU A 53 1.52 17.18 -1.71
CA LEU A 53 1.01 16.65 -0.43
C LEU A 53 -0.48 16.30 -0.47
N GLY A 54 -1.27 16.94 -1.34
CA GLY A 54 -2.68 16.58 -1.55
C GLY A 54 -2.85 15.17 -2.11
N HIS A 55 -1.98 14.75 -3.02
CA HIS A 55 -1.96 13.39 -3.55
C HIS A 55 -1.56 12.40 -2.45
N VAL A 56 -0.48 12.71 -1.71
CA VAL A 56 -0.01 11.86 -0.60
C VAL A 56 -1.12 11.62 0.41
N LEU A 57 -1.83 12.67 0.83
CA LEU A 57 -2.95 12.55 1.76
C LEU A 57 -4.07 11.68 1.20
N ASN A 58 -4.51 11.95 -0.03
CA ASN A 58 -5.58 11.20 -0.67
C ASN A 58 -5.23 9.71 -0.80
N ASP A 59 -4.06 9.39 -1.35
CA ASP A 59 -3.66 8.01 -1.64
C ASP A 59 -3.38 7.24 -0.34
N THR A 60 -2.83 7.91 0.68
CA THR A 60 -2.61 7.29 2.01
C THR A 60 -3.92 6.87 2.67
N ILE A 61 -4.95 7.73 2.62
CA ILE A 61 -6.26 7.39 3.19
C ILE A 61 -6.87 6.18 2.46
N GLN A 62 -6.78 6.17 1.12
CA GLN A 62 -7.31 5.06 0.30
C GLN A 62 -6.55 3.74 0.56
N ASP A 63 -5.22 3.79 0.72
CA ASP A 63 -4.40 2.62 1.06
C ASP A 63 -4.74 2.09 2.46
N ILE A 64 -4.91 2.97 3.46
CA ILE A 64 -5.33 2.57 4.82
C ILE A 64 -6.67 1.84 4.79
N LEU A 65 -7.67 2.38 4.08
CA LEU A 65 -8.98 1.76 3.95
C LEU A 65 -8.90 0.41 3.23
N SER A 66 -8.11 0.32 2.17
CA SER A 66 -7.89 -0.92 1.41
C SER A 66 -7.23 -2.01 2.26
N ARG A 67 -6.19 -1.65 3.03
CA ARG A 67 -5.52 -2.59 3.96
C ARG A 67 -6.46 -3.04 5.07
N ARG A 68 -7.23 -2.13 5.66
CA ARG A 68 -8.21 -2.45 6.69
C ARG A 68 -9.26 -3.43 6.17
N ALA A 69 -9.86 -3.15 5.00
CA ALA A 69 -10.85 -4.03 4.40
C ALA A 69 -10.27 -5.43 4.15
N ARG A 70 -9.05 -5.52 3.59
CA ARG A 70 -8.36 -6.80 3.37
C ARG A 70 -8.13 -7.58 4.66
N MET A 71 -7.87 -6.90 5.79
CA MET A 71 -7.69 -7.54 7.09
C MET A 71 -9.02 -8.01 7.72
N GLN A 72 -10.16 -7.52 7.24
CA GLN A 72 -11.49 -7.89 7.75
C GLN A 72 -12.10 -9.13 7.07
N GLY A 73 -11.50 -9.62 5.98
CA GLY A 73 -11.93 -10.84 5.27
C GLY A 73 -12.17 -10.62 3.80
#